data_AF-A0A656GJU0-F1
#
_entry.id   AF-A0A656GJU0-F1
#
_cell.length_a   1.000
_cell.length_b   1.000
_cell.length_c   1.000
_cell.angle_alpha   90.00
_cell.angle_beta   90.00
_cell.angle_gamma   90.00
#
_symmetry.space_group_name_H-M   'P 1'
#
loop_
_entity.id
_entity.type
_entity.pdbx_description
1 polymer ?
#
loop_
_entity_poly.entity_id
_entity_poly.type
_entity_poly.pdbx_seq_one_letter_code
_entity_poly.pdbx_strand_id
1 'polypeptide(L)'
;MHGQAESLGNLCVESFHFLALFAIGAITAWASVVAFLGMVEKGNVTVDDILLLFIYLELGAMTGIYFKTNHMPVRFLIYVAITALTRLLISDVSHHNPPDIGIIYL
;
A
#
# COMPACT_ATOMS: atom_id res chain seq x y z
N MET A 1 33.89 23.41 16.13
CA MET A 1 32.52 23.80 16.53
C MET A 1 31.49 23.59 15.40
N HIS A 2 31.83 23.70 14.11
CA HIS A 2 30.89 23.41 13.01
C HIS A 2 30.54 21.91 12.82
N GLY A 3 31.51 20.99 12.89
CA GLY A 3 31.24 19.57 12.60
C GLY A 3 30.35 18.82 13.60
N GLN A 4 30.21 19.31 14.83
CA GLN A 4 29.34 18.70 15.85
C GLN A 4 27.86 18.99 15.56
N ALA A 5 27.53 20.20 15.10
CA ALA A 5 26.16 20.58 14.78
C ALA A 5 25.62 19.86 13.53
N GLU A 6 26.47 19.70 12.50
CA GLU A 6 26.11 18.97 11.27
C GLU A 6 25.89 17.47 11.54
N SER A 7 26.75 16.84 12.36
CA SER A 7 26.59 15.43 12.72
C SER A 7 25.31 15.18 13.53
N LEU A 8 24.98 16.07 14.46
CA LEU A 8 23.78 15.95 15.29
C LEU A 8 22.50 16.17 14.46
N GLY A 9 22.53 17.12 13.53
CA GLY A 9 21.44 17.34 12.57
C GLY A 9 21.19 16.11 11.68
N ASN A 10 22.25 15.51 11.14
CA ASN A 10 22.11 14.30 10.31
C ASN A 10 21.52 13.13 11.09
N LEU A 11 21.97 12.90 12.34
CA LEU A 11 21.45 11.86 13.21
C LEU A 11 19.95 12.04 13.52
N CYS A 12 19.53 13.28 13.80
CA CYS A 12 18.13 13.58 14.07
C CYS A 12 17.23 13.33 12.84
N VAL A 13 17.68 13.74 11.65
CA VAL A 13 16.94 13.52 10.40
C VAL A 13 16.81 12.02 10.10
N GLU A 14 17.90 11.26 10.24
CA GLU A 14 17.90 9.81 10.03
C GLU A 14 16.99 9.10 11.02
N SER A 15 17.05 9.47 12.31
CA SER A 15 16.18 8.90 13.35
C SER A 15 14.70 9.19 13.11
N PHE A 16 14.37 10.43 12.73
CA PHE A 16 13.01 10.82 12.40
C PHE A 16 12.49 10.04 11.20
N HIS A 17 13.34 9.84 10.20
CA HIS A 17 13.00 9.08 9.01
C HIS A 17 12.62 7.64 9.35
N PHE A 18 13.43 6.94 10.15
CA PHE A 18 13.11 5.60 10.63
C PHE A 18 11.83 5.52 11.46
N LEU A 19 11.62 6.51 12.34
CA LEU A 19 10.41 6.56 13.15
C LEU A 19 9.15 6.73 12.29
N ALA A 20 9.22 7.60 11.27
CA ALA A 20 8.13 7.80 10.33
C ALA A 20 7.80 6.52 9.55
N LEU A 21 8.81 5.81 9.05
CA LEU A 21 8.63 4.52 8.39
C LEU A 21 8.05 3.45 9.30
N PHE A 22 8.47 3.42 10.56
CA PHE A 22 7.92 2.49 11.54
C PHE A 22 6.44 2.76 11.76
N ALA A 23 6.05 4.03 11.88
CA ALA A 23 4.65 4.42 12.02
C ALA A 23 3.82 4.02 10.78
N ILE A 24 4.34 4.24 9.57
CA ILE A 24 3.68 3.86 8.31
C ILE A 24 3.56 2.32 8.20
N GLY A 25 4.61 1.57 8.53
CA GLY A 25 4.55 0.10 8.53
C GLY A 25 3.53 -0.43 9.54
N ALA A 26 3.51 0.13 10.75
CA ALA A 26 2.59 -0.27 11.81
C ALA A 26 1.12 0.04 11.46
N ILE A 27 0.81 1.23 10.95
CA ILE A 27 -0.55 1.59 10.54
C ILE A 27 -1.01 0.73 9.36
N THR A 28 -0.10 0.39 8.43
CA THR A 28 -0.42 -0.47 7.28
C THR A 28 -0.76 -1.89 7.73
N ALA A 29 0.03 -2.46 8.64
CA ALA A 29 -0.24 -3.77 9.21
C ALA A 29 -1.58 -3.78 9.96
N TRP A 30 -1.85 -2.75 10.77
CA TRP A 30 -3.11 -2.60 11.48
C TRP A 30 -4.31 -2.49 10.53
N ALA A 31 -4.21 -1.64 9.51
CA ALA A 31 -5.26 -1.44 8.51
C ALA A 31 -5.55 -2.74 7.74
N SER A 32 -4.51 -3.51 7.39
CA SER A 32 -4.66 -4.81 6.74
C SER A 32 -5.46 -5.79 7.57
N VAL A 33 -5.17 -5.90 8.87
CA VAL A 33 -5.90 -6.77 9.80
C VAL A 33 -7.34 -6.33 9.95
N VAL A 34 -7.60 -5.03 10.12
CA VAL A 34 -8.96 -4.49 10.23
C VAL A 34 -9.77 -4.73 8.96
N ALA A 35 -9.17 -4.50 7.79
CA ALA A 35 -9.82 -4.76 6.50
C ALA A 35 -10.15 -6.24 6.32
N PHE A 36 -9.22 -7.13 6.66
CA PHE A 36 -9.44 -8.57 6.62
C PHE A 36 -10.59 -9.01 7.54
N LEU A 37 -10.62 -8.52 8.79
CA LEU A 37 -11.71 -8.83 9.72
C LEU A 37 -13.06 -8.34 9.18
N GLY A 38 -13.12 -7.13 8.63
CA GLY A 38 -14.35 -6.60 8.03
C GLY A 38 -14.86 -7.42 6.84
N MET A 39 -13.96 -8.04 6.06
CA MET A 39 -14.32 -8.97 4.99
C MET A 39 -14.91 -10.28 5.53
N VAL A 40 -14.31 -10.81 6.60
CA VAL A 40 -14.79 -12.03 7.28
C VAL A 40 -16.17 -11.80 7.88
N GLU A 41 -16.39 -10.65 8.54
CA GLU A 41 -17.69 -10.29 9.13
C GLU A 41 -18.79 -10.14 8.08
N LYS A 42 -18.47 -9.63 6.89
CA LYS A 42 -19.43 -9.50 5.78
C LYS A 42 -19.84 -10.85 5.16
N GLY A 43 -19.02 -11.90 5.33
CA GLY A 43 -19.29 -13.23 4.76
C GLY A 43 -19.25 -13.30 3.22
N ASN A 44 -18.91 -12.20 2.55
CA ASN A 44 -18.74 -12.10 1.11
C ASN A 44 -17.46 -11.33 0.81
N VAL A 45 -16.58 -11.92 0.00
CA VAL A 45 -15.29 -11.33 -0.38
C VAL A 45 -15.31 -11.10 -1.88
N THR A 46 -15.12 -9.85 -2.29
CA THR A 46 -15.04 -9.47 -3.70
C THR A 46 -13.59 -9.44 -4.19
N VAL A 47 -13.39 -9.37 -5.50
CA VAL A 47 -12.05 -9.21 -6.10
C VAL A 47 -11.41 -7.89 -5.65
N ASP A 48 -12.21 -6.82 -5.51
CA ASP A 48 -11.75 -5.51 -5.03
C ASP A 48 -11.21 -5.55 -3.61
N ASP A 49 -11.84 -6.35 -2.74
CA ASP A 49 -11.41 -6.56 -1.35
C ASP A 49 -10.07 -7.28 -1.28
N ILE A 50 -9.89 -8.34 -2.08
CA ILE A 50 -8.62 -9.08 -2.16
C ILE A 50 -7.50 -8.18 -2.69
N LEU A 51 -7.78 -7.39 -3.73
CA LEU A 51 -6.81 -6.44 -4.29
C LEU A 51 -6.44 -5.33 -3.29
N LEU A 52 -7.39 -4.88 -2.46
CA LEU A 52 -7.10 -3.93 -1.38
C LEU A 52 -6.11 -4.53 -0.37
N LEU A 53 -6.33 -5.78 0.03
CA LEU A 53 -5.43 -6.49 0.95
C LEU A 53 -4.01 -6.64 0.35
N PHE A 54 -3.94 -6.91 -0.96
CA PHE A 54 -2.67 -7.03 -1.68
C PHE A 54 -1.88 -5.72 -1.67
N ILE A 55 -2.55 -4.57 -1.83
CA ILE A 55 -1.90 -3.25 -1.71
C ILE A 55 -1.36 -3.01 -0.30
N TYR A 56 -2.12 -3.35 0.73
CA TYR A 56 -1.62 -3.22 2.11
C TYR A 56 -0.42 -4.13 2.36
N LEU A 57 -0.43 -5.35 1.81
CA LEU A 57 0.70 -6.26 1.91
C LEU A 57 1.93 -5.73 1.16
N GLU A 58 1.78 -5.20 -0.06
CA GLU A 58 2.89 -4.61 -0.83
C GLU A 58 3.50 -3.40 -0.11
N LEU A 59 2.67 -2.49 0.41
CA LEU A 59 3.13 -1.33 1.17
C LEU A 59 3.84 -1.75 2.46
N GLY A 60 3.33 -2.77 3.14
CA GLY A 60 3.97 -3.38 4.32
C GLY A 60 5.32 -4.03 3.98
N ALA A 61 5.40 -4.81 2.91
CA ALA A 61 6.64 -5.44 2.46
C ALA A 61 7.69 -4.40 2.06
N MET A 62 7.28 -3.33 1.37
CA MET A 62 8.14 -2.22 1.00
C MET A 62 8.72 -1.51 2.24
N THR A 63 7.89 -1.17 3.23
CA THR A 63 8.36 -0.53 4.48
C THR A 63 9.29 -1.45 5.27
N GLY A 64 9.06 -2.77 5.26
CA GLY A 64 9.96 -3.76 5.85
C GLY A 64 11.32 -3.87 5.13
N ILE A 65 11.33 -3.92 3.81
CA ILE A 65 12.56 -3.95 3.00
C ILE A 65 13.36 -2.65 3.18
N TYR A 66 12.66 -1.52 3.28
CA TYR A 66 13.28 -0.23 3.58
C TYR A 66 14.08 -0.28 4.88
N PHE A 67 13.47 -0.78 5.95
CA PHE A 67 14.13 -0.95 7.25
C PHE A 67 15.43 -1.75 7.18
N LYS A 68 15.45 -2.77 6.30
CA LYS A 68 16.61 -3.64 6.12
C LYS A 68 17.72 -3.02 5.26
N THR A 69 17.37 -2.05 4.39
CA THR A 69 18.26 -1.58 3.31
C THR A 69 18.69 -0.11 3.45
N ASN A 70 18.08 0.68 4.34
CA ASN A 70 18.49 2.07 4.66
C ASN A 70 18.50 3.07 3.50
N HIS A 71 18.00 2.69 2.33
CA HIS A 71 17.99 3.53 1.14
C HIS A 71 16.56 3.85 0.77
N MET A 72 16.23 5.13 0.54
CA MET A 72 14.99 5.59 -0.11
C MET A 72 15.15 5.53 -1.62
N PRO A 73 14.71 4.45 -2.27
CA PRO A 73 14.77 4.34 -3.70
C PRO A 73 13.43 4.85 -4.22
N VAL A 74 13.47 5.90 -5.03
CA VAL A 74 12.31 6.34 -5.85
C VAL A 74 11.64 5.14 -6.56
N ARG A 75 12.41 4.09 -6.84
CA ARG A 75 11.98 2.78 -7.36
C ARG A 75 10.80 2.16 -6.58
N PHE A 76 10.79 2.25 -5.25
CA PHE A 76 9.70 1.66 -4.46
C PHE A 76 8.37 2.42 -4.61
N LEU A 77 8.43 3.75 -4.71
CA LEU A 77 7.25 4.57 -4.94
C LEU A 77 6.61 4.28 -6.31
N ILE A 78 7.45 4.00 -7.32
CA ILE A 78 7.00 3.60 -8.65
C ILE A 78 6.33 2.22 -8.65
N TYR A 79 6.83 1.24 -7.90
CA TYR A 79 6.15 -0.06 -7.76
C TYR A 79 4.74 0.09 -7.17
N VAL A 80 4.61 0.85 -6.08
CA VAL A 80 3.30 1.13 -5.46
C VAL A 80 2.36 1.85 -6.43
N ALA A 81 2.88 2.81 -7.20
CA ALA A 81 2.08 3.52 -8.19
C ALA A 81 1.57 2.58 -9.29
N ILE A 82 2.42 1.67 -9.80
CA ILE A 82 2.02 0.70 -10.81
C ILE A 82 0.95 -0.25 -10.24
N THR A 83 1.16 -0.83 -9.06
CA THR A 83 0.18 -1.74 -8.44
C THR A 83 -1.14 -1.04 -8.14
N ALA A 84 -1.11 0.22 -7.71
CA ALA A 84 -2.32 1.00 -7.48
C ALA A 84 -3.07 1.29 -8.79
N LEU A 85 -2.35 1.64 -9.86
CA LEU A 85 -2.93 1.88 -11.18
C LEU A 85 -3.53 0.61 -11.79
N THR A 86 -2.82 -0.51 -11.74
CA THR A 86 -3.33 -1.79 -12.26
C THR A 86 -4.56 -2.24 -11.50
N ARG A 87 -4.59 -2.08 -10.16
CA ARG A 87 -5.81 -2.33 -9.38
C ARG A 87 -6.97 -1.45 -9.85
N LEU A 88 -6.74 -0.15 -10.02
CA LEU A 88 -7.81 0.78 -10.43
C LEU A 88 -8.39 0.37 -11.78
N LEU A 89 -7.55 -0.05 -12.72
CA LEU A 89 -7.97 -0.56 -14.03
C LEU A 89 -8.76 -1.87 -13.93
N ILE A 90 -8.31 -2.84 -13.13
CA ILE A 90 -9.06 -4.10 -12.92
C ILE A 90 -10.41 -3.84 -12.24
N SER A 91 -10.45 -2.97 -11.23
CA SER A 91 -11.68 -2.60 -10.52
C SER A 91 -12.71 -1.95 -11.45
N ASP A 92 -12.25 -1.04 -12.32
CA ASP A 92 -13.09 -0.34 -13.31
C ASP A 92 -13.62 -1.28 -14.41
N VAL A 93 -12.77 -2.18 -14.91
CA VAL A 93 -13.15 -3.23 -15.89
C VAL A 93 -14.15 -4.23 -15.29
N SER A 94 -13.97 -4.61 -14.03
CA SER A 94 -14.83 -5.61 -13.38
C SER A 94 -16.24 -5.09 -13.10
N HIS A 95 -16.47 -3.77 -13.01
CA HIS A 95 -17.78 -3.16 -12.76
C HIS A 95 -18.60 -2.86 -14.03
N HIS A 96 -17.98 -2.88 -15.22
CA HIS A 96 -18.63 -2.57 -16.50
C HIS A 96 -18.87 -3.81 -17.38
N ASN A 97 -19.56 -4.85 -16.90
CA ASN A 97 -20.20 -5.86 -17.76
C ASN A 97 -21.33 -6.57 -17.00
N PRO A 98 -22.59 -6.20 -17.26
CA PRO A 98 -23.46 -7.21 -17.85
C PRO A 98 -23.65 -6.89 -19.34
N PRO A 99 -23.49 -7.87 -20.24
CA PRO A 99 -24.00 -7.71 -21.59
C PRO A 99 -25.48 -7.37 -21.48
N ASP A 100 -25.88 -6.31 -22.15
CA ASP A 100 -27.28 -5.92 -22.26
C ASP A 100 -28.10 -7.13 -22.72
N ILE A 101 -28.92 -7.70 -21.82
CA ILE A 101 -29.89 -8.77 -22.16
C ILE A 101 -31.02 -8.22 -23.07
N GLY A 102 -31.01 -6.91 -23.37
CA GLY A 102 -31.89 -6.25 -24.33
C GLY A 102 -31.77 -6.74 -25.78
N ILE A 103 -30.68 -7.44 -26.17
CA ILE A 103 -30.48 -7.90 -27.56
C ILE A 103 -31.04 -9.32 -27.83
N ILE A 104 -31.55 -10.03 -26.83
CA ILE A 104 -32.16 -11.37 -27.01
C ILE A 104 -33.67 -11.28 -27.29
N TYR A 105 -34.26 -10.08 -27.15
CA TYR A 105 -35.70 -9.85 -27.31
C TYR A 105 -36.11 -9.12 -28.61
N LEU A 106 -35.18 -8.87 -29.54
CA LEU A 106 -35.49 -8.26 -30.84
C LEU A 106 -35.40 -9.27 -32.00
#